data_AF-A0A953YPD3-F1
#
_entry.id   AF-A0A953YPD3-F1
#
_cell.length_a   1.000
_cell.length_b   1.000
_cell.length_c   1.000
_cell.angle_alpha   90.00
_cell.angle_beta   90.00
_cell.angle_gamma   90.00
#
_symmetry.space_group_name_H-M   'P 1'
#
loop_
_entity.id
_entity.type
_entity.pdbx_description
1 polymer ?
#
loop_
_entity_poly.entity_id
_entity_poly.type
_entity_poly.pdbx_seq_one_letter_code
_entity_poly.pdbx_strand_id
1 'polypeptide(L)'
;NGQRFGDGEYVDLLRMVPWVGELNEERRADGLPPVSIRAKSGTMNYAVGLAGMLEPGDGRRFAFAIFVNDQGARAALDAAVDDAAREVNGQTRAWLNQARLLERDLLTHWALAL
;
A
#
# COMPACT_ATOMS: atom_id res chain seq x y z
N ASN A 1 -11.28 15.77 15.59
CA ASN A 1 -11.94 16.81 14.76
C ASN A 1 -11.83 16.47 13.29
N GLY A 2 -12.68 15.57 12.78
CA GLY A 2 -12.76 15.27 11.35
C GLY A 2 -13.82 16.16 10.71
N GLN A 3 -13.46 16.91 9.66
CA GLN A 3 -14.45 17.64 8.86
C GLN A 3 -15.26 16.63 8.04
N ARG A 4 -16.59 16.75 8.13
CA ARG A 4 -17.56 15.94 7.39
C ARG A 4 -17.84 16.57 6.03
N PHE A 5 -17.83 15.78 4.96
CA PHE A 5 -18.28 16.18 3.63
C PHE A 5 -19.41 15.23 3.22
N GLY A 6 -20.66 15.73 3.23
CA GLY A 6 -21.85 14.88 3.21
C GLY A 6 -22.03 14.09 4.52
N ASP A 7 -22.91 13.09 4.52
CA ASP A 7 -23.21 12.25 5.69
C ASP A 7 -22.04 11.33 6.13
N GLY A 8 -20.86 11.40 5.48
CA GLY A 8 -19.69 10.56 5.73
C GLY A 8 -18.45 11.28 6.29
N GLU A 9 -17.51 10.52 6.84
CA GLU A 9 -16.17 10.98 7.23
C GLU A 9 -15.17 10.89 6.06
N TYR A 10 -14.08 11.68 6.08
CA TYR A 10 -13.09 11.70 4.99
C TYR A 10 -12.46 10.33 4.67
N VAL A 11 -12.37 9.45 5.67
CA VAL A 11 -11.90 8.06 5.51
C VAL A 11 -12.87 7.18 4.71
N ASP A 12 -14.12 7.60 4.55
CA ASP A 12 -15.12 6.91 3.72
C ASP A 12 -14.91 7.18 2.23
N LEU A 13 -14.09 8.17 1.88
CA LEU A 13 -13.65 8.40 0.49
C LEU A 13 -12.54 7.43 0.06
N LEU A 14 -11.87 6.78 1.02
CA LEU A 14 -10.85 5.79 0.72
C LEU A 14 -11.51 4.45 0.36
N ARG A 15 -11.01 3.80 -0.69
CA ARG A 15 -11.44 2.45 -1.04
C ARG A 15 -11.19 1.52 0.14
N MET A 16 -12.25 0.87 0.62
CA MET A 16 -12.14 -0.24 1.56
C MET A 16 -11.55 -1.43 0.81
N VAL A 17 -10.37 -1.89 1.22
CA VAL A 17 -9.71 -3.04 0.60
C VAL A 17 -9.89 -4.22 1.56
N PRO A 18 -10.63 -5.29 1.20
CA PRO A 18 -10.65 -6.50 1.98
C PRO A 18 -9.24 -7.10 1.98
N TRP A 19 -8.73 -7.47 3.15
CA TRP A 19 -7.36 -7.95 3.29
C TRP A 19 -7.18 -9.39 2.75
N VAL A 20 -6.69 -9.52 1.50
CA VAL A 20 -5.75 -10.55 0.96
C VAL A 20 -5.11 -10.03 -0.31
N GLY A 21 -3.83 -10.36 -0.48
CA GLY A 21 -3.21 -10.43 -1.80
C GLY A 21 -2.51 -9.15 -2.19
N GLU A 22 -2.27 -8.98 -3.48
CA GLU A 22 -1.88 -7.67 -4.02
C GLU A 22 -3.02 -6.69 -3.74
N LEU A 23 -2.71 -5.42 -3.44
CA LEU A 23 -3.65 -4.36 -3.06
C LEU A 23 -4.69 -3.97 -4.15
N ASN A 24 -5.00 -4.90 -5.07
CA ASN A 24 -6.00 -4.86 -6.13
C ASN A 24 -6.81 -6.16 -6.30
N GLU A 25 -6.60 -7.21 -5.50
CA GLU A 25 -7.30 -8.49 -5.70
C GLU A 25 -8.11 -8.91 -4.46
N GLU A 26 -9.39 -9.23 -4.67
CA GLU A 26 -10.37 -9.53 -3.64
C GLU A 26 -10.16 -10.92 -3.05
N ARG A 27 -9.47 -11.03 -1.93
CA ARG A 27 -9.65 -12.23 -1.08
C ARG A 27 -9.57 -11.84 0.40
N ARG A 28 -10.01 -12.70 1.33
CA ARG A 28 -9.82 -12.57 2.80
C ARG A 28 -8.82 -13.62 3.30
N ALA A 29 -7.81 -13.22 4.09
CA ALA A 29 -6.73 -14.11 4.51
C ALA A 29 -7.23 -14.79 5.76
N ASP A 30 -7.54 -16.07 5.64
CA ASP A 30 -8.04 -16.85 6.77
C ASP A 30 -7.00 -16.85 7.90
N GLY A 31 -7.43 -16.48 9.11
CA GLY A 31 -6.61 -16.54 10.34
C GLY A 31 -6.09 -15.20 10.89
N LEU A 32 -6.39 -14.06 10.27
CA LEU A 32 -6.05 -12.75 10.84
C LEU A 32 -7.16 -12.19 11.74
N PRO A 33 -6.81 -11.47 12.82
CA PRO A 33 -7.81 -10.75 13.62
C PRO A 33 -8.63 -9.81 12.72
N PRO A 34 -9.88 -9.47 13.10
CA PRO A 34 -10.73 -8.60 12.31
C PRO A 34 -10.20 -7.16 12.37
N VAL A 35 -9.14 -6.88 11.61
CA VAL A 35 -8.58 -5.55 11.40
C VAL A 35 -9.01 -5.09 10.02
N SER A 36 -9.73 -3.97 9.97
CA SER A 36 -10.10 -3.31 8.72
C SER A 36 -9.00 -2.36 8.28
N ILE A 37 -8.65 -2.39 7.00
CA ILE A 37 -7.64 -1.50 6.42
C ILE A 37 -8.29 -0.68 5.31
N ARG A 38 -8.12 0.65 5.37
CA ARG A 38 -8.49 1.58 4.31
C ARG A 38 -7.26 2.33 3.86
N ALA A 39 -6.85 2.18 2.61
CA ALA A 39 -5.58 2.74 2.17
C ALA A 39 -5.59 3.14 0.70
N LYS A 40 -4.68 4.03 0.34
CA LYS A 40 -4.37 4.41 -1.03
C LYS A 40 -2.95 3.98 -1.37
N SER A 41 -2.82 3.28 -2.50
CA SER A 41 -1.53 2.95 -3.09
C SER A 41 -1.09 4.03 -4.08
N GLY A 42 0.22 4.26 -4.16
CA GLY A 42 0.92 4.96 -5.23
C GLY A 42 2.03 4.07 -5.74
N THR A 43 2.22 3.97 -7.05
CA THR A 43 3.29 3.14 -7.62
C THR A 43 3.90 3.84 -8.81
N MET A 44 5.23 3.90 -8.81
CA MET A 44 6.06 4.25 -9.96
C MET A 44 7.15 3.19 -10.09
N ASN A 45 7.88 3.20 -11.21
CA ASN A 45 9.08 2.37 -11.30
C ASN A 45 10.04 2.74 -10.16
N TYR A 46 10.47 1.72 -9.42
CA TYR A 46 11.38 1.83 -8.27
C TYR A 46 10.85 2.67 -7.10
N ALA A 47 9.53 2.90 -7.01
CA ALA A 47 8.89 3.49 -5.84
C ALA A 47 7.47 2.94 -5.61
N VAL A 48 7.20 2.47 -4.40
CA VAL A 48 5.85 2.14 -3.92
C VAL A 48 5.53 2.96 -2.68
N GLY A 49 4.27 3.34 -2.56
CA GLY A 49 3.74 4.03 -1.39
C GLY A 49 2.37 3.49 -1.04
N LEU A 50 2.12 3.36 0.26
CA LEU A 50 0.85 2.94 0.80
C LEU A 50 0.55 3.74 2.07
N ALA A 51 -0.53 4.51 2.05
CA ALA A 51 -0.95 5.31 3.20
C ALA A 51 -2.42 5.05 3.51
N GLY A 52 -2.75 4.96 4.79
CA GLY A 52 -4.09 4.56 5.20
C GLY A 52 -4.34 4.54 6.69
N MET A 53 -5.44 3.88 7.05
CA MET A 53 -5.89 3.66 8.42
C MET A 53 -6.05 2.16 8.68
N LEU A 54 -5.60 1.71 9.86
CA LEU A 54 -5.92 0.42 10.47
C LEU A 54 -7.01 0.63 11.53
N GLU A 55 -8.04 -0.20 11.52
CA GLU A 55 -9.15 -0.15 12.46
C GLU A 55 -9.36 -1.55 13.07
N PRO A 56 -8.84 -1.82 14.29
CA PRO A 56 -9.15 -3.05 15.01
C PRO A 56 -10.60 -3.07 15.47
N GLY A 57 -11.09 -4.27 15.83
CA GLY A 57 -12.48 -4.47 16.27
C GLY A 57 -12.89 -3.71 17.54
N ASP A 58 -11.95 -3.06 18.24
CA ASP A 58 -12.20 -2.23 19.43
C ASP A 58 -12.58 -0.77 19.10
N GLY A 59 -12.59 -0.40 17.81
CA GLY A 59 -12.99 0.93 17.33
C GLY A 59 -11.88 1.98 17.36
N ARG A 60 -10.65 1.63 17.77
CA ARG A 60 -9.48 2.51 17.62
C ARG A 60 -9.09 2.64 16.15
N ARG A 61 -8.46 3.76 15.81
CA ARG A 61 -8.01 4.04 14.45
C ARG A 61 -6.54 4.47 14.45
N PHE A 62 -5.73 3.83 13.63
CA PHE A 62 -4.29 4.09 13.53
C PHE A 62 -3.94 4.50 12.12
N ALA A 63 -3.33 5.67 11.96
CA ALA A 63 -2.80 6.09 10.68
C ALA A 63 -1.45 5.43 10.40
N PHE A 64 -1.18 5.11 9.14
CA PHE A 64 0.12 4.65 8.69
C PHE A 64 0.47 5.23 7.32
N ALA A 65 1.77 5.30 7.06
CA ALA A 65 2.32 5.59 5.74
C ALA A 65 3.61 4.78 5.54
N ILE A 66 3.66 4.02 4.46
CA ILE A 66 4.81 3.21 4.05
C ILE A 66 5.27 3.76 2.72
N PHE A 67 6.57 4.06 2.62
CA PHE A 67 7.22 4.45 1.38
C PHE A 67 8.48 3.61 1.20
N VAL A 68 8.54 2.87 0.11
CA VAL A 68 9.71 2.05 -0.25
C VAL A 68 10.19 2.53 -1.61
N ASN A 69 11.46 2.89 -1.70
CA ASN A 69 12.06 3.36 -2.95
C ASN A 69 13.49 2.87 -3.12
N ASP A 70 13.90 2.79 -4.39
CA ASP A 70 15.29 2.65 -4.79
C ASP A 70 15.64 3.86 -5.65
N GLN A 71 16.21 4.89 -5.01
CA GLN A 71 16.56 6.14 -5.69
C GLN A 71 17.68 5.94 -6.71
N GLY A 72 18.56 4.96 -6.50
CA GLY A 72 19.65 4.67 -7.43
C GLY A 72 19.12 4.04 -8.72
N ALA A 73 18.30 3.00 -8.60
CA ALA A 73 17.64 2.36 -9.73
C ALA A 73 16.70 3.33 -10.46
N ARG A 74 15.99 4.18 -9.71
CA ARG A 74 15.16 5.23 -10.30
C ARG A 74 15.98 6.26 -11.09
N ALA A 75 17.08 6.76 -10.53
CA ALA A 75 17.95 7.70 -11.24
C ALA A 75 18.55 7.09 -12.50
N ALA A 76 18.97 5.82 -12.45
CA ALA A 76 19.45 5.08 -13.61
C ALA A 76 18.38 4.93 -14.70
N LEU A 77 17.13 4.66 -14.30
CA LEU A 77 15.99 4.60 -15.20
C LEU A 77 15.69 5.95 -15.86
N ASP A 78 15.68 7.03 -15.08
CA ASP A 78 15.38 8.36 -15.59
C ASP A 78 16.44 8.82 -16.61
N ALA A 79 17.70 8.43 -16.38
CA ALA A 79 18.84 8.71 -17.27
C ALA A 79 18.88 7.85 -18.55
N ALA A 80 18.13 6.74 -18.62
CA ALA A 80 18.10 5.89 -19.82
C ALA A 80 17.52 6.67 -21.01
N VAL A 81 18.17 6.67 -22.17
CA VAL A 81 17.68 7.43 -23.35
C VAL A 81 16.50 6.72 -24.03
N ASP A 82 16.42 5.40 -23.88
CA ASP A 82 15.41 4.54 -24.50
C ASP A 82 14.09 4.55 -23.70
N ASP A 83 12.99 4.93 -24.36
CA ASP A 83 11.66 4.93 -23.76
C ASP A 83 11.17 3.52 -23.41
N ALA A 84 11.63 2.48 -24.12
CA ALA A 84 11.32 1.09 -23.78
C ALA A 84 11.97 0.67 -22.44
N ALA A 85 13.12 1.27 -22.09
CA ALA A 85 13.75 1.04 -20.80
C ALA A 85 12.93 1.63 -19.65
N ARG A 86 12.21 2.73 -19.91
CA ARG A 86 11.31 3.41 -18.95
C ARG A 86 9.99 2.68 -18.73
N GLU A 87 9.63 1.73 -19.57
CA GLU A 87 8.48 0.86 -19.32
C GLU A 87 8.74 -0.13 -18.17
N VAL A 88 7.66 -0.73 -17.66
CA VAL A 88 7.73 -1.73 -16.58
C VAL A 88 8.37 -3.03 -17.10
N ASN A 89 9.69 -3.09 -17.02
CA ASN A 89 10.51 -4.23 -17.42
C ASN A 89 10.66 -5.29 -16.31
N GLY A 90 11.31 -6.43 -16.62
CA GLY A 90 11.46 -7.56 -15.70
C GLY A 90 12.16 -7.22 -14.38
N GLN A 91 13.18 -6.35 -14.41
CA GLN A 91 13.90 -5.91 -13.20
C GLN A 91 12.99 -5.04 -12.33
N THR A 92 12.30 -4.08 -12.94
CA THR A 92 11.33 -3.24 -12.24
C THR A 92 10.21 -4.07 -11.62
N ARG A 93 9.68 -5.08 -12.33
CA ARG A 93 8.65 -5.99 -11.79
C ARG A 93 9.15 -6.78 -10.59
N ALA A 94 10.35 -7.36 -10.68
CA ALA A 94 10.94 -8.10 -9.58
C ALA A 94 11.11 -7.21 -8.34
N TRP A 95 11.61 -5.99 -8.53
CA TRP A 95 11.75 -5.01 -7.46
C TRP A 95 10.40 -4.63 -6.84
N LEU A 96 9.39 -4.32 -7.67
CA LEU A 96 8.04 -3.97 -7.22
C LEU A 96 7.43 -5.09 -6.37
N ASN A 97 7.61 -6.35 -6.77
CA ASN A 97 7.11 -7.49 -6.02
C ASN A 97 7.75 -7.57 -4.64
N GLN A 98 9.07 -7.39 -4.53
CA GLN A 98 9.75 -7.39 -3.23
C GLN A 98 9.29 -6.23 -2.35
N ALA A 99 9.10 -5.03 -2.92
CA ALA A 99 8.63 -3.88 -2.16
C ALA A 99 7.20 -4.08 -1.63
N ARG A 100 6.30 -4.67 -2.43
CA ARG A 100 4.93 -5.02 -2.00
C ARG A 100 4.90 -6.10 -0.93
N LEU A 101 5.83 -7.06 -0.97
CA LEU A 101 5.97 -8.06 0.10
C LEU A 101 6.33 -7.38 1.43
N LEU A 102 7.27 -6.42 1.43
CA LEU A 102 7.61 -5.65 2.62
C LEU A 102 6.41 -4.84 3.15
N GLU A 103 5.65 -4.17 2.27
CA GLU A 103 4.42 -3.45 2.65
C GLU A 103 3.43 -4.39 3.37
N ARG A 104 3.19 -5.57 2.79
CA ARG A 104 2.28 -6.57 3.35
C ARG A 104 2.78 -7.10 4.68
N ASP A 105 4.06 -7.40 4.80
CA ASP A 105 4.62 -8.00 6.01
C ASP A 105 4.60 -7.01 7.18
N LEU A 106 4.88 -5.71 6.92
CA LEU A 106 4.73 -4.64 7.92
C LEU A 106 3.28 -4.51 8.40
N LEU A 107 2.32 -4.46 7.47
CA LEU A 107 0.90 -4.36 7.81
C LEU A 107 0.41 -5.58 8.58
N THR A 108 0.84 -6.78 8.19
CA THR A 108 0.51 -8.03 8.90
C THR A 108 1.05 -7.99 10.31
N HIS A 109 2.30 -7.58 10.48
CA HIS A 109 2.92 -7.48 11.80
C HIS A 109 2.20 -6.49 12.71
N TRP A 110 1.84 -5.31 12.20
CA TRP A 110 1.07 -4.33 12.97
C TRP A 110 -0.34 -4.82 13.27
N ALA A 111 -1.04 -5.45 12.31
CA ALA A 111 -2.38 -5.99 12.53
C ALA A 111 -2.42 -7.11 13.58
N LEU A 112 -1.34 -7.89 13.73
CA LEU A 112 -1.21 -8.92 14.77
C LEU A 112 -0.85 -8.34 16.15
N ALA A 113 -0.23 -7.16 16.19
CA ALA A 113 0.17 -6.49 17.42
C ALA A 113 -0.93 -5.56 18.00
N LEU A 114 -2.01 -5.34 17.25
CA LEU A 114 -3.15 -4.51 17.61
C LEU A 114 -4.33 -5.36 18.09
#